data_AF-A0A4Z0V3N4-F1
#
_entry.id   AF-A0A4Z0V3N4-F1
#
_cell.length_a   1.000
_cell.length_b   1.000
_cell.length_c   1.000
_cell.angle_alpha   90.00
_cell.angle_beta   90.00
_cell.angle_gamma   90.00
#
_symmetry.space_group_name_H-M   'P 1'
#
loop_
_entity.id
_entity.type
_entity.pdbx_description
1 polymer ?
#
loop_
_entity_poly.entity_id
_entity_poly.type
_entity_poly.pdbx_seq_one_letter_code
_entity_poly.pdbx_strand_id
1 'polypeptide(L)'
;MKKITKLKICNWSLLPLTVAILISGIQLEATHSIGLTSVWIHILIGVLFIGMATYHVYLHFGKSNWFSKFSKQKSKVTRILWWVALVTLISGIAAMIHWVTTFTHATIGGVHGKLGFLMIILSIGHITKRIKFFKSKKKMALPSPGKASL
;
A
#
# COMPACT_ATOMS: atom_id res chain seq x y z
N MET A 1 18.19 -4.28 -13.11
CA MET A 1 18.06 -3.14 -12.16
C MET A 1 18.53 -3.52 -10.76
N LYS A 2 19.26 -2.63 -10.07
CA LYS A 2 19.68 -2.83 -8.66
C LYS A 2 18.47 -2.84 -7.71
N LYS A 3 18.51 -3.62 -6.63
CA LYS A 3 17.45 -3.73 -5.61
C LYS A 3 16.99 -2.36 -5.07
N ILE A 4 17.93 -1.46 -4.83
CA ILE A 4 17.65 -0.10 -4.34
C ILE A 4 16.83 0.72 -5.34
N THR A 5 17.06 0.54 -6.64
CA THR A 5 16.28 1.20 -7.70
C THR A 5 14.85 0.68 -7.72
N LYS A 6 14.67 -0.65 -7.61
CA LYS A 6 13.34 -1.27 -7.51
C LYS A 6 12.57 -0.74 -6.29
N LEU A 7 13.22 -0.63 -5.13
CA LEU A 7 12.63 -0.05 -3.92
C LEU A 7 12.24 1.43 -4.11
N LYS A 8 13.09 2.22 -4.78
CA LYS A 8 12.78 3.63 -5.07
C LYS A 8 11.54 3.75 -5.95
N ILE A 9 11.49 3.00 -7.06
CA ILE A 9 10.34 3.02 -7.97
C ILE A 9 9.08 2.57 -7.23
N CYS A 10 9.14 1.43 -6.53
CA CYS A 10 8.01 0.91 -5.76
C CYS A 10 7.48 1.91 -4.72
N ASN A 11 8.38 2.52 -3.95
CA ASN A 11 7.99 3.50 -2.92
C ASN A 11 7.39 4.78 -3.54
N TRP A 12 7.95 5.27 -4.64
CA TRP A 12 7.40 6.43 -5.35
C TRP A 12 6.05 6.14 -5.99
N SER A 13 5.81 4.93 -6.47
CA SER A 13 4.50 4.50 -6.98
C SER A 13 3.47 4.26 -5.87
N LEU A 14 3.90 3.80 -4.69
CA LEU A 14 3.01 3.59 -3.55
C LEU A 14 2.45 4.89 -2.99
N LEU A 15 3.17 6.01 -3.06
CA LEU A 15 2.67 7.32 -2.59
C LEU A 15 1.38 7.76 -3.30
N PRO A 16 1.33 7.90 -4.64
CA PRO A 16 0.10 8.29 -5.33
C PRO A 16 -1.00 7.22 -5.18
N LEU A 17 -0.67 5.93 -5.15
CA LEU A 17 -1.66 4.88 -4.87
C LEU A 17 -2.27 5.01 -3.46
N THR A 18 -1.46 5.39 -2.46
CA THR A 18 -1.94 5.66 -1.09
C THR A 18 -2.92 6.83 -1.07
N VAL A 19 -2.64 7.88 -1.83
CA VAL A 19 -3.55 9.03 -1.96
C VAL A 19 -4.83 8.64 -2.68
N ALA A 20 -4.72 7.90 -3.79
CA ALA A 20 -5.87 7.46 -4.58
C ALA A 20 -6.81 6.53 -3.79
N ILE A 21 -6.26 5.57 -3.04
CA ILE A 21 -7.08 4.66 -2.22
C ILE A 21 -7.74 5.40 -1.05
N LEU A 22 -7.07 6.41 -0.48
CA LEU A 22 -7.65 7.26 0.55
C LEU A 22 -8.81 8.10 0.00
N ILE A 23 -8.61 8.79 -1.13
CA ILE A 23 -9.65 9.63 -1.74
C ILE A 23 -10.88 8.79 -2.10
N SER A 24 -10.69 7.66 -2.77
CA SER A 24 -11.80 6.76 -3.11
C SER A 24 -12.48 6.18 -1.87
N GLY A 25 -11.73 5.87 -0.81
CA GLY A 25 -12.30 5.43 0.47
C GLY A 25 -13.14 6.51 1.16
N ILE A 26 -12.65 7.75 1.24
CA ILE A 26 -13.41 8.90 1.78
C ILE A 26 -14.70 9.10 0.97
N GLN A 27 -14.61 9.02 -0.36
CA GLN A 27 -15.77 9.14 -1.23
C GLN A 27 -16.83 8.06 -0.91
N LEU A 28 -16.43 6.80 -0.73
CA LEU A 28 -17.36 5.72 -0.41
C LEU A 28 -18.03 5.89 0.96
N GLU A 29 -17.28 6.35 1.96
CA GLU A 29 -17.83 6.65 3.29
C GLU A 29 -18.82 7.82 3.24
N ALA A 30 -18.48 8.91 2.52
CA ALA A 30 -19.33 10.09 2.42
C ALA A 30 -20.61 9.86 1.60
N THR A 31 -20.58 8.92 0.66
CA THR A 31 -21.72 8.60 -0.23
C THR A 31 -22.47 7.34 0.17
N HIS A 32 -22.19 6.79 1.36
CA HIS A 32 -22.76 5.53 1.84
C HIS A 32 -22.65 4.37 0.82
N SER A 33 -21.59 4.37 0.00
CA SER A 33 -21.34 3.37 -1.03
C SER A 33 -22.47 3.17 -2.05
N ILE A 34 -23.27 4.21 -2.33
CA ILE A 34 -24.43 4.14 -3.23
C ILE A 34 -24.00 4.00 -4.72
N GLY A 35 -22.81 4.51 -5.08
CA GLY A 35 -22.35 4.53 -6.47
C GLY A 35 -21.62 3.25 -6.91
N LEU A 36 -22.25 2.44 -7.78
CA LEU A 36 -21.66 1.22 -8.36
C LEU A 36 -20.24 1.46 -8.94
N THR A 37 -20.10 2.52 -9.75
CA THR A 37 -18.82 2.89 -10.39
C THR A 37 -17.75 3.25 -9.35
N SER A 38 -18.13 3.95 -8.28
CA SER A 38 -17.19 4.35 -7.22
C SER A 38 -16.63 3.13 -6.49
N VAL A 39 -17.48 2.14 -6.20
CA VAL A 39 -17.07 0.89 -5.53
C VAL A 39 -16.07 0.13 -6.41
N TRP A 40 -16.36 -0.03 -7.70
CA TRP A 40 -15.43 -0.69 -8.63
C TRP A 40 -14.09 0.03 -8.77
N ILE A 41 -14.09 1.37 -8.84
CA ILE A 41 -12.86 2.17 -8.87
C ILE A 41 -12.05 1.91 -7.59
N HIS A 42 -12.69 1.92 -6.43
CA HIS A 42 -12.03 1.65 -5.16
C HIS A 42 -11.43 0.23 -5.10
N ILE A 43 -12.18 -0.79 -5.53
CA ILE A 43 -11.69 -2.17 -5.62
C ILE A 43 -10.46 -2.26 -6.53
N LEU A 44 -10.52 -1.65 -7.73
CA LEU A 44 -9.40 -1.68 -8.67
C LEU A 44 -8.14 -1.02 -8.08
N ILE A 45 -8.28 0.17 -7.50
CA ILE A 45 -7.17 0.85 -6.83
C ILE A 45 -6.67 0.02 -5.64
N GLY A 46 -7.56 -0.63 -4.90
CA GLY A 46 -7.24 -1.48 -3.75
C GLY A 46 -6.40 -2.70 -4.14
N VAL A 47 -6.76 -3.37 -5.25
CA VAL A 47 -6.00 -4.50 -5.81
C VAL A 47 -4.60 -4.05 -6.24
N LEU A 48 -4.48 -2.89 -6.92
CA LEU A 48 -3.18 -2.32 -7.28
C LEU A 48 -2.35 -1.96 -6.05
N PHE A 49 -2.98 -1.35 -5.04
CA PHE A 49 -2.34 -0.96 -3.80
C PHE A 49 -1.80 -2.17 -3.05
N ILE A 50 -2.58 -3.23 -2.85
CA ILE A 50 -2.13 -4.42 -2.13
C ILE A 50 -1.05 -5.18 -2.90
N GLY A 51 -1.14 -5.24 -4.24
CA GLY A 51 -0.10 -5.82 -5.08
C GLY A 51 1.23 -5.10 -4.90
N MET A 52 1.21 -3.76 -4.95
CA MET A 52 2.39 -2.92 -4.75
C MET A 52 2.93 -2.97 -3.31
N ALA A 53 2.05 -3.00 -2.31
CA ALA A 53 2.44 -3.12 -0.90
C ALA A 53 3.10 -4.49 -0.63
N THR A 54 2.54 -5.56 -1.19
CA THR A 54 3.12 -6.92 -1.12
C THR A 54 4.50 -6.94 -1.78
N TYR A 55 4.62 -6.33 -2.97
CA TYR A 55 5.92 -6.19 -3.64
C TYR A 55 6.92 -5.38 -2.82
N HIS A 56 6.50 -4.30 -2.16
CA HIS A 56 7.32 -3.53 -1.23
C HIS A 56 7.86 -4.39 -0.08
N VAL A 57 6.99 -5.18 0.56
CA VAL A 57 7.37 -6.11 1.64
C VAL A 57 8.34 -7.17 1.12
N TYR A 58 8.08 -7.74 -0.06
CA TYR A 58 8.96 -8.70 -0.72
C TYR A 58 10.35 -8.09 -1.01
N LEU A 59 10.42 -6.86 -1.47
CA LEU A 59 11.71 -6.19 -1.69
C LEU A 59 12.49 -6.03 -0.37
N HIS A 60 11.82 -5.87 0.77
CA HIS A 60 12.50 -5.81 2.06
C HIS A 60 12.96 -7.18 2.58
N PHE A 61 12.08 -8.19 2.55
CA PHE A 61 12.30 -9.46 3.26
C PHE A 61 12.47 -10.70 2.37
N GLY A 62 12.33 -10.58 1.05
CA GLY A 62 12.38 -11.70 0.11
C GLY A 62 11.28 -12.74 0.38
N LYS A 63 11.52 -14.00 0.04
CA LYS A 63 10.60 -15.14 0.27
C LYS A 63 10.61 -15.67 1.72
N SER A 64 11.09 -14.90 2.69
CA SER A 64 11.17 -15.35 4.09
C SER A 64 9.82 -15.34 4.79
N ASN A 65 9.72 -15.94 5.98
CA ASN A 65 8.52 -15.83 6.82
C ASN A 65 8.34 -14.38 7.31
N TRP A 66 7.46 -13.63 6.64
CA TRP A 66 7.21 -12.22 6.94
C TRP A 66 6.65 -12.01 8.35
N PHE A 67 5.77 -12.88 8.83
CA PHE A 67 5.21 -12.79 10.19
C PHE A 67 6.32 -12.81 11.25
N SER A 68 7.30 -13.71 11.11
CA SER A 68 8.47 -13.79 11.98
C SER A 68 9.38 -12.56 11.86
N LYS A 69 9.51 -11.97 10.66
CA LYS A 69 10.29 -10.74 10.46
C LYS A 69 9.62 -9.51 11.06
N PHE A 70 8.30 -9.41 10.94
CA PHE A 70 7.51 -8.28 11.47
C PHE A 70 7.38 -8.34 13.00
N SER A 71 7.28 -9.52 13.61
CA SER A 71 7.28 -9.65 15.08
C SER A 71 8.58 -9.14 15.71
N LYS A 72 9.71 -9.34 15.02
CA LYS A 72 11.05 -8.88 15.41
C LYS A 72 11.40 -7.45 14.97
N GLN A 73 10.46 -6.69 14.37
CA GLN A 73 10.74 -5.30 13.97
C GLN A 73 10.90 -4.39 15.18
N LYS A 74 12.00 -3.61 15.20
CA LYS A 74 12.30 -2.63 16.25
C LYS A 74 11.28 -1.47 16.27
N SER A 75 10.76 -1.09 15.11
CA SER A 75 9.77 -0.02 15.00
C SER A 75 8.38 -0.53 15.41
N LYS A 76 7.89 -0.09 16.58
CA LYS A 76 6.53 -0.39 17.04
C LYS A 76 5.48 0.00 16.01
N VAL A 77 5.63 1.16 15.37
CA VAL A 77 4.72 1.64 14.30
C VAL A 77 4.67 0.66 13.14
N THR A 78 5.81 0.20 12.64
CA THR A 78 5.86 -0.75 11.51
C THR A 78 5.22 -2.09 11.88
N ARG A 79 5.40 -2.54 13.11
CA ARG A 79 4.81 -3.79 13.60
C ARG A 79 3.29 -3.70 13.75
N ILE A 80 2.78 -2.60 14.28
CA ILE A 80 1.33 -2.36 14.37
C ILE A 80 0.75 -2.19 12.97
N LEU A 81 1.40 -1.42 12.10
CA LEU A 81 0.98 -1.21 10.71
C LEU A 81 0.84 -2.53 9.95
N TRP A 82 1.76 -3.49 10.15
CA TRP A 82 1.64 -4.83 9.56
C TRP A 82 0.34 -5.53 9.93
N TRP A 83 0.01 -5.58 11.22
CA TRP A 83 -1.21 -6.22 11.69
C TRP A 83 -2.47 -5.48 11.24
N VAL A 84 -2.48 -4.15 11.33
CA VAL A 84 -3.60 -3.33 10.85
C VAL A 84 -3.80 -3.57 9.35
N ALA A 85 -2.73 -3.54 8.54
CA ALA A 85 -2.83 -3.79 7.10
C ALA A 85 -3.40 -5.18 6.77
N LEU A 86 -3.03 -6.23 7.53
CA LEU A 86 -3.60 -7.57 7.36
C LEU A 86 -5.09 -7.60 7.68
N VAL A 87 -5.52 -7.02 8.81
CA VAL A 87 -6.93 -7.00 9.19
C VAL A 87 -7.74 -6.16 8.19
N THR A 88 -7.22 -5.01 7.74
CA THR A 88 -7.83 -4.19 6.69
C THR A 88 -7.99 -4.96 5.37
N LEU A 89 -6.97 -5.75 4.98
CA LEU A 89 -7.05 -6.58 3.77
C LEU A 89 -8.14 -7.65 3.90
N ILE A 90 -8.16 -8.38 5.03
CA ILE A 90 -9.14 -9.44 5.27
C ILE A 90 -10.56 -8.88 5.29
N SER A 91 -10.79 -7.77 6.00
CA SER A 91 -12.10 -7.11 6.02
C SER A 91 -12.50 -6.57 4.65
N GLY A 92 -11.54 -6.09 3.85
CA GLY A 92 -11.76 -5.62 2.48
C GLY A 92 -12.16 -6.75 1.53
N ILE A 93 -11.51 -7.92 1.63
CA ILE A 93 -11.90 -9.11 0.87
C ILE A 93 -13.32 -9.56 1.25
N ALA A 94 -13.63 -9.61 2.54
CA ALA A 94 -14.96 -9.99 3.01
C ALA A 94 -16.04 -9.00 2.51
N ALA A 95 -15.77 -7.69 2.60
CA ALA A 95 -16.67 -6.66 2.07
C ALA A 95 -16.84 -6.75 0.55
N MET A 96 -15.75 -7.01 -0.19
CA MET A 96 -15.78 -7.21 -1.64
C MET A 96 -16.64 -8.41 -2.01
N ILE A 97 -16.45 -9.56 -1.36
CA ILE A 97 -17.25 -10.79 -1.61
C ILE A 97 -18.73 -10.53 -1.34
N HIS A 98 -19.06 -9.89 -0.22
CA HIS A 98 -20.44 -9.53 0.10
C HIS A 98 -21.03 -8.61 -0.97
N TRP A 99 -20.26 -7.62 -1.41
CA TRP A 99 -20.73 -6.65 -2.38
C TRP A 99 -20.94 -7.26 -3.77
N VAL A 100 -20.03 -8.10 -4.27
CA VAL A 100 -20.20 -8.74 -5.60
C VAL A 100 -21.33 -9.77 -5.62
N THR A 101 -21.75 -10.28 -4.47
CA THR A 101 -22.84 -11.24 -4.35
C THR A 101 -24.21 -10.59 -4.15
N THR A 102 -24.27 -9.46 -3.44
CA THR A 102 -25.55 -8.83 -3.05
C THR A 102 -25.79 -7.46 -3.67
N PHE A 103 -24.75 -6.80 -4.19
CA PHE A 103 -24.74 -5.38 -4.56
C PHE A 103 -25.19 -4.43 -3.44
N THR A 104 -25.12 -4.89 -2.18
CA THR A 104 -25.47 -4.09 -1.00
C THR A 104 -24.26 -3.88 -0.10
N HIS A 105 -24.24 -2.72 0.56
CA HIS A 105 -23.21 -2.40 1.53
C HIS A 105 -23.48 -3.11 2.86
N ALA A 106 -22.49 -3.85 3.37
CA ALA A 106 -22.56 -4.51 4.66
C ALA A 106 -21.80 -3.74 5.75
N THR A 107 -22.12 -4.00 7.01
CA THR A 107 -21.42 -3.46 8.18
C THR A 107 -19.91 -3.73 8.13
N ILE A 108 -19.48 -4.87 7.55
CA ILE A 108 -18.07 -5.20 7.36
C ILE A 108 -17.33 -4.20 6.45
N GLY A 109 -18.03 -3.59 5.50
CA GLY A 109 -17.50 -2.50 4.65
C GLY A 109 -17.16 -1.26 5.47
N GLY A 110 -18.04 -0.86 6.38
CA GLY A 110 -17.78 0.26 7.30
C GLY A 110 -16.66 -0.04 8.31
N VAL A 111 -16.52 -1.29 8.75
CA VAL A 111 -15.37 -1.73 9.56
C VAL A 111 -14.07 -1.62 8.76
N HIS A 112 -14.07 -2.09 7.51
CA HIS A 112 -12.94 -1.95 6.60
C HIS A 112 -12.52 -0.49 6.42
N GLY A 113 -13.46 0.44 6.19
CA GLY A 113 -13.16 1.87 6.02
C GLY A 113 -12.45 2.47 7.24
N LYS A 114 -12.95 2.21 8.45
CA LYS A 114 -12.32 2.68 9.70
C LYS A 114 -10.90 2.12 9.89
N LEU A 115 -10.71 0.83 9.63
CA LEU A 115 -9.38 0.21 9.67
C LEU A 115 -8.46 0.76 8.57
N GLY A 116 -9.00 1.08 7.40
CA GLY A 116 -8.31 1.77 6.31
C GLY A 116 -7.77 3.13 6.75
N PHE A 117 -8.59 3.96 7.40
CA PHE A 117 -8.11 5.25 7.94
C PHE A 117 -7.02 5.08 8.99
N LEU A 118 -7.17 4.11 9.90
CA LEU A 118 -6.12 3.80 10.87
C LEU A 118 -4.81 3.37 10.18
N MET A 119 -4.90 2.54 9.13
CA MET A 119 -3.76 2.12 8.32
C MET A 119 -3.06 3.33 7.67
N ILE A 120 -3.81 4.30 7.16
CA ILE A 120 -3.26 5.52 6.53
C ILE A 120 -2.52 6.37 7.56
N ILE A 121 -3.09 6.59 8.75
CA ILE A 121 -2.44 7.33 9.84
C ILE A 121 -1.09 6.66 10.21
N LEU A 122 -1.09 5.34 10.39
CA LEU A 122 0.13 4.59 10.70
C LEU A 122 1.15 4.62 9.54
N SER A 123 0.66 4.62 8.30
CA SER A 123 1.50 4.73 7.10
C SER A 123 2.19 6.10 7.02
N ILE A 124 1.51 7.18 7.37
CA ILE A 124 2.13 8.52 7.49
C ILE A 124 3.25 8.49 8.55
N GLY A 125 2.99 7.90 9.72
CA GLY A 125 4.00 7.71 10.76
C GLY A 125 5.19 6.85 10.31
N HIS A 126 4.96 5.87 9.44
CA HIS A 126 6.01 5.07 8.81
C HIS A 126 6.84 5.88 7.80
N ILE A 127 6.18 6.62 6.90
CA ILE A 127 6.80 7.37 5.80
C ILE A 127 7.60 8.57 6.31
N THR A 128 7.07 9.31 7.29
CA THR A 128 7.74 10.49 7.88
C THR A 128 9.13 10.13 8.43
N LYS A 129 9.27 8.98 9.10
CA LYS A 129 10.56 8.43 9.58
C LYS A 129 11.50 7.96 8.46
N ARG A 130 11.07 8.02 7.21
CA ARG A 130 11.79 7.56 6.00
C ARG A 130 11.88 8.63 4.92
N ILE A 131 11.46 9.87 5.19
CA ILE A 131 11.39 10.95 4.18
C ILE A 131 12.74 11.26 3.51
N LYS A 132 13.87 11.05 4.23
CA LYS A 132 15.22 11.18 3.69
C LYS A 132 15.49 10.26 2.50
N PHE A 133 14.83 9.09 2.44
CA PHE A 133 14.93 8.16 1.31
C PHE A 133 14.39 8.76 0.01
N PHE A 134 13.32 9.55 0.10
CA PHE A 134 12.68 10.22 -1.05
C PHE A 134 13.43 11.47 -1.49
N LYS A 135 14.09 12.17 -0.55
CA LYS A 135 14.91 13.37 -0.84
C LYS A 135 16.28 13.05 -1.48
N SER A 136 16.75 11.79 -1.41
CA SER A 136 18.08 11.43 -1.90
C SER A 136 18.16 11.40 -3.45
N LYS A 137 18.64 12.50 -4.03
CA LYS A 137 19.05 12.65 -5.45
C LYS A 137 20.30 11.81 -5.76
N LYS A 138 20.27 10.51 -5.55
CA LYS A 138 21.29 9.65 -6.18
C LYS A 138 20.94 9.61 -7.66
N LYS A 139 21.64 10.44 -8.47
CA LYS A 139 21.55 10.44 -9.94
C LYS A 139 21.49 8.99 -10.40
N MET A 140 20.45 8.66 -11.14
CA MET A 140 20.37 7.40 -11.85
C MET A 140 21.50 7.48 -12.88
N ALA A 141 22.68 6.96 -12.52
CA ALA A 141 23.83 7.01 -13.40
C ALA A 141 23.44 6.25 -14.66
N LEU A 142 23.26 7.00 -15.75
CA LEU A 142 23.27 6.45 -17.09
C LEU A 142 24.58 5.67 -17.24
N PRO A 143 24.57 4.49 -17.89
CA PRO A 143 25.81 3.81 -18.22
C PRO A 143 26.71 4.81 -18.96
N SER A 144 27.96 4.93 -18.50
CA SER A 144 28.99 5.68 -19.21
C SER A 144 29.03 5.16 -20.65
N PRO A 145 29.01 6.01 -21.68
CA PRO A 145 29.40 5.56 -23.00
C PRO A 145 30.82 4.99 -22.85
N GLY A 146 30.97 3.71 -23.21
CA GLY A 146 32.26 3.05 -23.21
C GLY A 146 33.21 3.87 -24.06
N LYS A 147 34.41 4.11 -23.55
CA LYS A 147 35.50 4.61 -24.37
C LYS A 147 35.72 3.57 -25.46
N ALA A 148 35.42 3.91 -26.71
CA ALA A 148 35.99 3.22 -27.84
C ALA A 148 37.50 3.43 -27.75
N SER A 149 38.23 2.38 -27.35
CA SER A 149 39.65 2.29 -27.62
C SER A 149 39.82 1.99 -29.11
N LEU A 150 40.74 2.74 -29.71
CA LEU A 150 41.20 2.75 -31.10
C LEU A 150 41.30 1.38 -31.75
#